data_AF-A0A8X7NKM4-F1
#
_entry.id   AF-A0A8X7NKM4-F1
#
_cell.length_a   1.000
_cell.length_b   1.000
_cell.length_c   1.000
_cell.angle_alpha   90.00
_cell.angle_beta   90.00
_cell.angle_gamma   90.00
#
_symmetry.space_group_name_H-M   'P 1'
#
loop_
_entity.id
_entity.type
_entity.pdbx_description
1 polymer ?
#
loop_
_entity_poly.entity_id
_entity_poly.type
_entity_poly.pdbx_seq_one_letter_code
_entity_poly.pdbx_strand_id
1 'polypeptide(L)'
;MIRSVRIPQHFIKHAPTVSSLSVPTHHLHFRYNSQATTVPGSSKANDAKFHKPKQASDAEAGSQEPSEAADAAATILAELRDKQINPKKATWLEALREKEKLQAEGKRIDSFVYNNPVTAKVGEKTRADSFSYLLLPFKDDQWLCDAYINAFGRLRAGQLFQDLDALAGRIAYRHCSPAEPVNVTASVDRIYMVKKVDEISKFNFVLAGSVTWTGRSSMEITVKGYAFETDIKEEDIKIDTLPDSNVFLTANFTFVARNPITHKSFPINRLLPITEQDWVDYRRAESHNAKKKLEAKKMHIIEPTAEESKVIYNMWRATQSSENVDKVNSANALSFMKDTRQTSTLFMQPQYRNRHSYMIFGGYLLRQSFELAYCTAASFSLAGPRFVSLDSTNFKSPVPVGSVLTMYSSVSYTEHLHDSNETKEIAQENAPFTFQLPPMNKISSNPDAFLSEPGTIVQVQVDTFIQHLNSNKKKEAGTFIYSFFVPRESQKIGGELESDGGFCSVVPQTYSEMMTYIAGRRRAYDTAQYVETLPKHET
;
A
#
# COMPACT_ATOMS: atom_id res chain seq x y z
N MET A 1 70.86 -12.43 -13.19
CA MET A 1 70.72 -13.61 -14.08
C MET A 1 69.43 -13.41 -14.88
N ILE A 2 69.45 -13.04 -16.18
CA ILE A 2 69.66 -13.93 -17.37
C ILE A 2 68.57 -15.04 -17.36
N ARG A 3 67.69 -15.27 -18.34
CA ARG A 3 67.48 -14.81 -19.74
C ARG A 3 66.11 -15.40 -20.23
N SER A 4 65.34 -14.74 -21.12
CA SER A 4 65.17 -15.10 -22.57
C SER A 4 63.89 -15.92 -22.89
N VAL A 5 63.11 -15.82 -23.99
CA VAL A 5 63.06 -14.98 -25.23
C VAL A 5 61.70 -15.21 -25.97
N ARG A 6 61.33 -14.16 -26.74
CA ARG A 6 60.42 -13.87 -27.91
C ARG A 6 59.74 -14.98 -28.74
N ILE A 7 58.73 -14.62 -29.57
CA ILE A 7 58.74 -14.36 -31.06
C ILE A 7 57.28 -13.96 -31.52
N PRO A 8 56.94 -13.28 -32.66
CA PRO A 8 57.47 -12.07 -33.34
C PRO A 8 56.36 -11.08 -33.88
N GLN A 9 56.78 -10.01 -34.57
CA GLN A 9 55.97 -9.11 -35.44
C GLN A 9 56.39 -9.25 -36.90
N HIS A 10 55.46 -9.00 -37.84
CA HIS A 10 55.62 -8.47 -39.21
C HIS A 10 54.19 -8.28 -39.78
N PHE A 11 53.73 -7.21 -40.46
CA PHE A 11 54.32 -6.27 -41.43
C PHE A 11 53.62 -4.89 -41.40
N ILE A 12 54.27 -3.88 -41.99
CA ILE A 12 53.95 -2.44 -41.99
C ILE A 12 53.84 -1.91 -43.45
N LYS A 13 53.07 -0.80 -43.61
CA LYS A 13 53.08 0.29 -44.64
C LYS A 13 52.27 0.12 -45.95
N HIS A 14 51.27 0.98 -46.18
CA HIS A 14 51.40 2.30 -46.83
C HIS A 14 50.08 3.12 -46.76
N ALA A 15 50.18 4.45 -46.65
CA ALA A 15 49.08 5.42 -46.74
C ALA A 15 49.14 6.19 -48.09
N PRO A 16 48.03 6.84 -48.52
CA PRO A 16 48.04 8.31 -48.61
C PRO A 16 46.71 9.00 -48.20
N THR A 17 46.74 10.33 -48.29
CA THR A 17 46.01 11.43 -47.60
C THR A 17 44.61 11.86 -48.11
N VAL A 18 43.74 12.22 -47.14
CA VAL A 18 42.80 13.37 -46.95
C VAL A 18 42.05 14.03 -48.12
N SER A 19 40.71 14.11 -47.99
CA SER A 19 39.92 15.35 -48.20
C SER A 19 38.69 15.38 -47.26
N SER A 20 38.27 16.59 -46.89
CA SER A 20 37.49 17.01 -45.71
C SER A 20 35.99 17.16 -45.96
N LEU A 21 35.15 16.80 -44.98
CA LEU A 21 33.81 17.38 -44.78
C LEU A 21 33.51 17.51 -43.28
N SER A 22 33.35 18.75 -42.83
CA SER A 22 33.07 19.18 -41.46
C SER A 22 31.57 19.18 -41.16
N VAL A 23 31.15 18.61 -40.03
CA VAL A 23 29.80 18.79 -39.46
C VAL A 23 29.94 19.47 -38.08
N PRO A 24 29.23 20.58 -37.82
CA PRO A 24 29.40 21.36 -36.60
C PRO A 24 28.60 20.78 -35.42
N THR A 25 29.23 20.81 -34.25
CA THR A 25 28.62 20.57 -32.94
C THR A 25 27.77 21.78 -32.53
N HIS A 26 26.49 21.56 -32.18
CA HIS A 26 25.66 22.55 -31.52
C HIS A 26 25.46 22.19 -30.04
N HIS A 27 26.14 22.94 -29.19
CA HIS A 27 25.84 23.07 -27.76
C HIS A 27 24.61 23.99 -27.61
N LEU A 28 23.50 23.47 -27.11
CA LEU A 28 22.34 24.27 -26.72
C LEU A 28 22.52 24.79 -25.29
N HIS A 29 22.95 26.05 -25.19
CA HIS A 29 22.85 26.87 -23.99
C HIS A 29 21.43 27.44 -23.86
N PHE A 30 20.71 27.12 -22.79
CA PHE A 30 19.50 27.84 -22.42
C PHE A 30 19.86 29.20 -21.81
N ARG A 31 19.60 30.29 -22.54
CA ARG A 31 19.61 31.66 -22.02
C ARG A 31 18.19 32.08 -21.63
N TYR A 32 18.02 32.48 -20.38
CA TYR A 32 16.90 33.29 -19.92
C TYR A 32 16.95 34.66 -20.61
N ASN A 33 15.85 35.10 -21.21
CA ASN A 33 15.67 36.47 -21.67
C ASN A 33 14.44 37.08 -20.98
N SER A 34 14.71 38.00 -20.07
CA SER A 34 13.79 39.00 -19.56
C SER A 34 13.82 40.22 -20.47
N GLN A 35 12.67 40.73 -20.92
CA GLN A 35 12.30 42.15 -20.91
C GLN A 35 10.91 42.38 -21.54
N ALA A 36 10.34 43.53 -21.20
CA ALA A 36 8.93 43.79 -20.99
C ALA A 36 8.19 44.45 -22.17
N THR A 37 6.87 44.60 -21.93
CA THR A 37 5.92 45.60 -22.45
C THR A 37 5.39 45.46 -23.88
N THR A 38 4.10 45.14 -24.01
CA THR A 38 3.06 45.95 -24.68
C THR A 38 1.66 45.35 -24.47
N VAL A 39 0.68 46.20 -24.18
CA VAL A 39 -0.79 46.01 -24.18
C VAL A 39 -1.30 47.09 -25.16
N PRO A 40 -2.29 46.91 -26.06
CA PRO A 40 -3.68 46.51 -25.72
C PRO A 40 -4.49 45.72 -26.76
N GLY A 41 -5.62 45.16 -26.33
CA GLY A 41 -6.68 44.66 -27.22
C GLY A 41 -7.74 43.81 -26.54
N SER A 42 -8.85 44.44 -26.13
CA SER A 42 -10.00 43.86 -25.44
C SER A 42 -10.75 42.81 -26.27
N SER A 43 -10.98 41.62 -25.70
CA SER A 43 -12.16 40.80 -26.04
C SER A 43 -12.71 40.15 -24.78
N LYS A 44 -14.04 40.17 -24.66
CA LYS A 44 -14.83 39.88 -23.46
C LYS A 44 -14.70 38.41 -23.05
N ALA A 45 -14.21 38.16 -21.84
CA ALA A 45 -14.28 36.86 -21.19
C ALA A 45 -15.49 36.82 -20.25
N ASN A 46 -16.28 35.75 -20.37
CA ASN A 46 -17.43 35.45 -19.52
C ASN A 46 -17.00 35.31 -18.04
N ASP A 47 -17.76 35.93 -17.14
CA ASP A 47 -17.60 35.82 -15.69
C ASP A 47 -17.86 34.38 -15.20
N ALA A 48 -16.79 33.59 -15.07
CA ALA A 48 -16.77 32.47 -14.13
C ALA A 48 -16.36 33.05 -12.76
N LYS A 49 -17.33 33.15 -11.83
CA LYS A 49 -17.11 33.59 -10.44
C LYS A 49 -16.22 32.57 -9.70
N PHE A 50 -14.91 32.68 -9.84
CA PHE A 50 -13.96 32.02 -8.94
C PHE A 50 -13.94 32.77 -7.59
N HIS A 51 -14.22 32.05 -6.51
CA HIS A 51 -14.08 32.53 -5.14
C HIS A 51 -12.63 33.01 -4.91
N LYS A 52 -12.45 34.28 -4.54
CA LYS A 52 -11.17 34.79 -4.04
C LYS A 52 -10.91 34.22 -2.64
N PRO A 53 -9.76 33.59 -2.36
CA PRO A 53 -9.41 33.19 -1.00
C PRO A 53 -9.13 34.43 -0.13
N LYS A 54 -9.65 34.41 1.10
CA LYS A 54 -9.43 35.43 2.13
C LYS A 54 -7.95 35.49 2.54
N GLN A 55 -7.50 36.68 2.97
CA GLN A 55 -6.12 36.95 3.40
C GLN A 55 -5.70 36.10 4.61
N ALA A 56 -4.41 35.76 4.66
CA ALA A 56 -3.79 34.74 5.51
C ALA A 56 -3.66 35.06 7.01
N SER A 57 -4.35 36.07 7.55
CA SER A 57 -4.30 36.39 8.99
C SER A 57 -5.29 35.61 9.85
N ASP A 58 -6.27 34.92 9.25
CA ASP A 58 -7.42 34.38 9.99
C ASP A 58 -7.50 32.83 9.99
N ALA A 59 -6.46 32.13 9.49
CA ALA A 59 -6.46 30.66 9.42
C ALA A 59 -6.04 30.02 10.76
N GLU A 60 -6.98 29.94 11.70
CA GLU A 60 -6.85 29.18 12.95
C GLU A 60 -6.36 27.74 12.70
N ALA A 61 -5.57 27.20 13.64
CA ALA A 61 -5.13 25.81 13.61
C ALA A 61 -6.32 24.87 13.87
N GLY A 62 -6.95 24.43 12.79
CA GLY A 62 -8.08 23.50 12.83
C GLY A 62 -9.22 24.01 11.96
N SER A 63 -9.13 23.79 10.64
CA SER A 63 -10.28 24.04 9.78
C SER A 63 -11.44 23.10 10.19
N GLN A 64 -12.60 23.69 10.43
CA GLN A 64 -13.86 23.00 10.73
C GLN A 64 -14.42 22.30 9.48
N GLU A 65 -14.06 22.77 8.29
CA GLU A 65 -14.41 22.18 7.00
C GLU A 65 -13.78 20.77 6.88
N PRO A 66 -14.58 19.71 6.68
CA PRO A 66 -14.09 18.35 6.44
C PRO A 66 -13.10 18.25 5.25
N SER A 67 -13.20 19.19 4.31
CA SER A 67 -12.41 19.30 3.08
C SER A 67 -11.07 20.05 3.27
N GLU A 68 -10.98 21.06 4.15
CA GLU A 68 -9.86 22.02 4.16
C GLU A 68 -8.68 21.70 5.08
N ALA A 69 -8.80 20.72 5.98
CA ALA A 69 -7.67 20.26 6.80
C ALA A 69 -6.77 19.28 6.02
N ALA A 70 -6.21 19.71 4.88
CA ALA A 70 -5.37 18.83 4.08
C ALA A 70 -3.93 18.75 4.62
N ASP A 71 -3.56 17.61 5.20
CA ASP A 71 -2.17 17.33 5.52
C ASP A 71 -1.85 15.85 5.33
N ALA A 72 -1.69 15.49 4.07
CA ALA A 72 -0.91 14.35 3.66
C ALA A 72 0.37 14.89 3.04
N ALA A 73 1.53 14.39 3.42
CA ALA A 73 2.74 14.66 2.66
C ALA A 73 2.92 13.51 1.65
N ALA A 74 3.19 13.87 0.40
CA ALA A 74 3.53 12.95 -0.70
C ALA A 74 2.38 12.23 -1.46
N THR A 75 1.11 12.65 -1.34
CA THR A 75 0.05 12.16 -2.26
C THR A 75 -0.05 13.05 -3.50
N ILE A 76 -0.62 12.54 -4.60
CA ILE A 76 -0.81 13.32 -5.84
C ILE A 76 -1.59 14.61 -5.56
N LEU A 77 -2.68 14.51 -4.78
CA LEU A 77 -3.49 15.66 -4.38
C LEU A 77 -2.73 16.62 -3.46
N ALA A 78 -1.88 16.10 -2.57
CA ALA A 78 -1.01 16.94 -1.76
C ALA A 78 0.03 17.68 -2.61
N GLU A 79 0.58 17.06 -3.65
CA GLU A 79 1.50 17.71 -4.58
C GLU A 79 0.81 18.82 -5.39
N LEU A 80 -0.42 18.57 -5.86
CA LEU A 80 -1.23 19.61 -6.52
C LEU A 80 -1.53 20.78 -5.58
N ARG A 81 -1.85 20.50 -4.30
CA ARG A 81 -2.08 21.53 -3.27
C ARG A 81 -0.81 22.29 -2.90
N ASP A 82 0.33 21.60 -2.73
CA ASP A 82 1.59 22.22 -2.35
C ASP A 82 2.08 23.22 -3.41
N LYS A 83 1.75 23.00 -4.70
CA LYS A 83 1.96 23.97 -5.79
C LYS A 83 1.15 25.26 -5.63
N GLN A 84 0.07 25.25 -4.83
CA GLN A 84 -0.87 26.37 -4.64
C GLN A 84 -0.63 27.18 -3.35
N ILE A 85 0.49 26.95 -2.63
CA ILE A 85 0.93 27.60 -1.37
C ILE A 85 0.51 26.81 -0.11
N ASN A 86 1.47 26.10 0.49
CA ASN A 86 1.33 25.48 1.82
C ASN A 86 2.20 26.22 2.86
N PRO A 87 1.66 27.25 3.54
CA PRO A 87 2.46 28.13 4.40
C PRO A 87 2.97 27.46 5.69
N LYS A 88 2.50 26.26 6.03
CA LYS A 88 2.84 25.55 7.29
C LYS A 88 3.79 24.36 7.07
N LYS A 89 4.21 24.08 5.83
CA LYS A 89 5.14 22.99 5.51
C LYS A 89 6.51 23.56 5.21
N ALA A 90 7.43 23.36 6.12
CA ALA A 90 8.79 23.77 5.88
C ALA A 90 9.53 22.86 4.90
N THR A 91 10.51 23.47 4.27
CA THR A 91 11.38 22.86 3.28
C THR A 91 12.32 21.83 3.92
N TRP A 92 12.86 20.95 3.08
CA TRP A 92 13.86 19.99 3.55
C TRP A 92 15.16 20.66 4.01
N LEU A 93 15.55 21.77 3.36
CA LEU A 93 16.75 22.53 3.72
C LEU A 93 16.61 23.24 5.06
N GLU A 94 15.42 23.70 5.42
CA GLU A 94 15.14 24.23 6.76
C GLU A 94 15.22 23.12 7.81
N ALA A 95 14.65 21.95 7.53
CA ALA A 95 14.76 20.79 8.40
C ALA A 95 16.22 20.35 8.59
N LEU A 96 17.04 20.35 7.53
CA LEU A 96 18.47 20.01 7.64
C LEU A 96 19.24 21.02 8.49
N ARG A 97 19.09 22.33 8.22
CA ARG A 97 19.77 23.38 9.01
C ARG A 97 19.43 23.32 10.49
N GLU A 98 18.16 23.06 10.81
CA GLU A 98 17.73 22.95 12.20
C GLU A 98 18.26 21.66 12.86
N LYS A 99 18.28 20.54 12.12
CA LYS A 99 18.91 19.31 12.59
C LYS A 99 20.39 19.52 12.91
N GLU A 100 21.13 20.23 12.06
CA GLU A 100 22.54 20.57 12.29
C GLU A 100 22.72 21.43 13.54
N LYS A 101 21.90 22.49 13.69
CA LYS A 101 21.90 23.35 14.86
C LYS A 101 21.67 22.57 16.16
N LEU A 102 20.65 21.71 16.18
CA LEU A 102 20.31 20.94 17.37
C LEU A 102 21.31 19.81 17.67
N GLN A 103 21.94 19.24 16.63
CA GLN A 103 23.07 18.35 16.79
C GLN A 103 24.28 19.07 17.40
N ALA A 104 24.54 20.32 17.02
CA ALA A 104 25.56 21.16 17.65
C ALA A 104 25.24 21.46 19.13
N GLU A 105 23.96 21.54 19.50
CA GLU A 105 23.49 21.62 20.89
C GLU A 105 23.52 20.26 21.63
N GLY A 106 23.98 19.18 21.01
CA GLY A 106 24.05 17.83 21.60
C GLY A 106 22.69 17.13 21.75
N LYS A 107 21.62 17.65 21.13
CA LYS A 107 20.28 17.05 21.17
C LYS A 107 20.12 16.02 20.07
N ARG A 108 19.62 14.83 20.42
CA ARG A 108 19.25 13.78 19.45
C ARG A 108 17.83 14.01 18.95
N ILE A 109 17.64 14.08 17.63
CA ILE A 109 16.33 14.38 17.04
C ILE A 109 15.97 13.37 15.96
N ASP A 110 14.78 12.79 16.14
CA ASP A 110 14.17 11.84 15.22
C ASP A 110 12.86 12.37 14.58
N SER A 111 12.27 13.48 15.06
CA SER A 111 11.07 14.10 14.43
C SER A 111 11.06 15.62 14.59
N PHE A 112 10.79 16.37 13.52
CA PHE A 112 10.57 17.81 13.59
C PHE A 112 9.09 18.12 13.50
N VAL A 113 8.48 18.52 14.61
CA VAL A 113 7.22 19.27 14.57
C VAL A 113 7.59 20.73 14.77
N TYR A 114 7.24 21.60 13.82
CA TYR A 114 7.52 23.04 13.88
C TYR A 114 6.83 23.71 15.08
N ASN A 115 5.76 23.09 15.59
CA ASN A 115 5.03 23.56 16.76
C ASN A 115 5.34 22.65 17.95
N ASN A 116 5.79 23.25 19.05
CA ASN A 116 5.66 22.62 20.36
C ASN A 116 4.15 22.43 20.61
N PRO A 117 3.71 21.27 21.10
CA PRO A 117 2.29 21.03 21.33
C PRO A 117 1.78 22.08 22.31
N VAL A 118 0.93 23.00 21.83
CA VAL A 118 0.50 24.17 22.61
C VAL A 118 -0.48 23.73 23.71
N THR A 119 -1.13 22.59 23.54
CA THR A 119 -2.17 22.08 24.45
C THR A 119 -2.12 20.56 24.58
N ALA A 120 -2.22 20.07 25.81
CA ALA A 120 -2.37 18.64 26.15
C ALA A 120 -3.77 18.29 26.67
N LYS A 121 -4.74 19.18 26.45
CA LYS A 121 -6.13 18.99 26.88
C LYS A 121 -6.75 17.88 26.05
N VAL A 122 -7.18 16.84 26.74
CA VAL A 122 -7.99 15.75 26.18
C VAL A 122 -9.40 15.81 26.74
N GLY A 123 -10.37 15.34 25.98
CA GLY A 123 -11.77 15.25 26.34
C GLY A 123 -12.45 14.06 25.66
N GLU A 124 -13.75 14.20 25.42
CA GLU A 124 -14.57 13.23 24.70
C GLU A 124 -14.91 13.77 23.32
N LYS A 125 -14.97 12.88 22.34
CA LYS A 125 -15.36 13.18 20.96
C LYS A 125 -16.24 12.08 20.40
N THR A 126 -17.20 12.46 19.60
CA THR A 126 -18.04 11.57 18.81
C THR A 126 -17.33 11.16 17.51
N ARG A 127 -17.90 10.20 16.77
CA ARG A 127 -17.37 9.85 15.44
C ARG A 127 -17.42 11.01 14.46
N ALA A 128 -18.51 11.77 14.47
CA ALA A 128 -18.72 12.92 13.60
C ALA A 128 -17.61 13.98 13.77
N ASP A 129 -17.09 14.16 14.98
CA ASP A 129 -15.99 15.10 15.24
C ASP A 129 -14.70 14.73 14.49
N SER A 130 -14.49 13.44 14.21
CA SER A 130 -13.32 12.92 13.50
C SER A 130 -13.58 12.62 12.02
N PHE A 131 -14.83 12.69 11.56
CA PHE A 131 -15.21 12.34 10.20
C PHE A 131 -14.44 13.19 9.19
N SER A 132 -13.90 12.54 8.17
CA SER A 132 -13.22 13.19 7.05
C SER A 132 -13.35 12.34 5.81
N TYR A 133 -13.29 12.99 4.65
CA TYR A 133 -13.36 12.31 3.37
C TYR A 133 -12.37 12.86 2.35
N LEU A 134 -12.23 12.13 1.26
CA LEU A 134 -11.52 12.49 0.06
C LEU A 134 -12.36 12.12 -1.16
N LEU A 135 -12.73 13.11 -1.96
CA LEU A 135 -13.42 12.93 -3.23
C LEU A 135 -12.38 12.74 -4.35
N LEU A 136 -12.60 11.72 -5.16
CA LEU A 136 -11.79 11.35 -6.33
C LEU A 136 -12.74 11.29 -7.53
N PRO A 137 -13.00 12.43 -8.20
CA PRO A 137 -13.99 12.53 -9.25
C PRO A 137 -13.45 11.99 -10.59
N PHE A 138 -13.14 10.71 -10.67
CA PHE A 138 -12.48 10.11 -11.84
C PHE A 138 -13.30 10.20 -13.13
N LYS A 139 -14.63 10.25 -13.02
CA LYS A 139 -15.53 10.41 -14.16
C LYS A 139 -15.43 11.83 -14.76
N ASP A 140 -15.26 12.82 -13.89
CA ASP A 140 -15.24 14.24 -14.27
C ASP A 140 -13.81 14.75 -14.58
N ASP A 141 -12.79 14.18 -13.94
CA ASP A 141 -11.38 14.52 -14.13
C ASP A 141 -10.58 13.33 -14.67
N GLN A 142 -10.42 13.32 -16.00
CA GLN A 142 -9.69 12.28 -16.73
C GLN A 142 -8.19 12.25 -16.39
N TRP A 143 -7.57 13.39 -16.08
CA TRP A 143 -6.15 13.44 -15.73
C TRP A 143 -5.90 12.91 -14.33
N LEU A 144 -6.81 13.18 -13.40
CA LEU A 144 -6.80 12.51 -12.11
C LEU A 144 -7.02 11.00 -12.28
N CYS A 145 -7.98 10.58 -13.10
CA CYS A 145 -8.21 9.16 -13.39
C CYS A 145 -6.94 8.49 -13.93
N ASP A 146 -6.23 9.11 -14.89
CA ASP A 146 -5.00 8.59 -15.47
C ASP A 146 -3.88 8.38 -14.42
N ALA A 147 -3.80 9.25 -13.42
CA ALA A 147 -2.83 9.09 -12.34
C ALA A 147 -3.13 7.90 -11.40
N TYR A 148 -4.36 7.38 -11.44
CA TYR A 148 -4.87 6.27 -10.61
C TYR A 148 -5.18 5.00 -11.40
N ILE A 149 -5.01 5.00 -12.72
CA ILE A 149 -5.21 3.82 -13.56
C ILE A 149 -3.91 3.03 -13.69
N ASN A 150 -4.02 1.71 -13.81
CA ASN A 150 -2.88 0.83 -14.09
C ASN A 150 -2.84 0.45 -15.58
N ALA A 151 -1.80 -0.29 -15.99
CA ALA A 151 -1.60 -0.71 -17.38
C ALA A 151 -2.74 -1.56 -17.97
N PHE A 152 -3.62 -2.11 -17.14
CA PHE A 152 -4.77 -2.93 -17.53
C PHE A 152 -6.10 -2.14 -17.48
N GLY A 153 -6.05 -0.82 -17.29
CA GLY A 153 -7.25 0.00 -17.18
C GLY A 153 -7.96 -0.08 -15.82
N ARG A 154 -7.37 -0.76 -14.83
CA ARG A 154 -7.96 -0.97 -13.49
C ARG A 154 -7.37 -0.02 -12.46
N LEU A 155 -7.94 0.01 -11.27
CA LEU A 155 -7.43 0.79 -10.14
C LEU A 155 -5.96 0.44 -9.80
N ARG A 156 -5.12 1.47 -9.72
CA ARG A 156 -3.77 1.39 -9.14
C ARG A 156 -3.85 1.41 -7.61
N ALA A 157 -4.17 0.25 -7.01
CA ALA A 157 -4.41 0.11 -5.58
C ALA A 157 -3.27 0.63 -4.68
N GLY A 158 -2.00 0.51 -5.11
CA GLY A 158 -0.86 1.06 -4.36
C GLY A 158 -0.93 2.58 -4.17
N GLN A 159 -1.43 3.33 -5.15
CA GLN A 159 -1.65 4.77 -5.02
C GLN A 159 -2.79 5.04 -4.02
N LEU A 160 -3.86 4.24 -4.09
CA LEU A 160 -5.00 4.36 -3.17
C LEU A 160 -4.59 4.08 -1.71
N PHE A 161 -3.73 3.10 -1.44
CA PHE A 161 -3.25 2.82 -0.07
C PHE A 161 -2.51 4.01 0.54
N GLN A 162 -1.77 4.73 -0.29
CA GLN A 162 -1.09 5.94 0.15
C GLN A 162 -2.10 7.03 0.56
N ASP A 163 -3.21 7.16 -0.19
CA ASP A 163 -4.28 8.10 0.15
C ASP A 163 -5.11 7.65 1.36
N LEU A 164 -5.33 6.35 1.54
CA LEU A 164 -6.02 5.81 2.71
C LEU A 164 -5.25 6.09 4.01
N ASP A 165 -3.93 5.84 4.05
CA ASP A 165 -3.09 6.16 5.21
C ASP A 165 -3.05 7.68 5.46
N ALA A 166 -3.09 8.47 4.40
CA ALA A 166 -3.07 9.93 4.46
C ALA A 166 -4.38 10.49 5.05
N LEU A 167 -5.52 9.97 4.58
CA LEU A 167 -6.84 10.28 5.12
C LEU A 167 -6.96 9.83 6.57
N ALA A 168 -6.47 8.63 6.91
CA ALA A 168 -6.43 8.15 8.29
C ALA A 168 -5.57 9.08 9.18
N GLY A 169 -4.43 9.55 8.68
CA GLY A 169 -3.63 10.58 9.36
C GLY A 169 -4.42 11.86 9.64
N ARG A 170 -5.19 12.37 8.67
CA ARG A 170 -6.08 13.52 8.83
C ARG A 170 -7.13 13.29 9.91
N ILE A 171 -7.82 12.16 9.85
CA ILE A 171 -8.82 11.74 10.84
C ILE A 171 -8.20 11.71 12.24
N ALA A 172 -6.98 11.16 12.38
CA ALA A 172 -6.26 11.11 13.65
C ALA A 172 -5.97 12.51 14.23
N TYR A 173 -5.52 13.45 13.39
CA TYR A 173 -5.27 14.83 13.82
C TYR A 173 -6.56 15.55 14.22
N ARG A 174 -7.62 15.40 13.43
CA ARG A 174 -8.93 15.99 13.73
C ARG A 174 -9.49 15.43 15.03
N HIS A 175 -9.35 14.13 15.26
CA HIS A 175 -9.74 13.49 16.53
C HIS A 175 -8.93 14.00 17.71
N CYS A 176 -7.60 14.17 17.59
CA CYS A 176 -6.76 14.66 18.69
C CYS A 176 -6.99 16.13 19.04
N SER A 177 -7.37 16.97 18.09
CA SER A 177 -7.59 18.41 18.31
C SER A 177 -8.51 18.69 19.52
N PRO A 178 -8.19 19.64 20.42
CA PRO A 178 -7.14 20.66 20.31
C PRO A 178 -5.73 20.18 20.71
N ALA A 179 -5.57 18.92 21.12
CA ALA A 179 -4.24 18.39 21.40
C ALA A 179 -3.47 18.15 20.09
N GLU A 180 -2.16 18.41 20.13
CA GLU A 180 -1.28 18.36 18.95
C GLU A 180 -0.17 17.28 19.08
N PRO A 181 -0.52 15.98 19.21
CA PRO A 181 0.49 14.93 19.24
C PRO A 181 1.12 14.67 17.86
N VAL A 182 2.25 13.96 17.85
CA VAL A 182 2.78 13.31 16.65
C VAL A 182 1.99 12.03 16.44
N ASN A 183 1.09 12.03 15.46
CA ASN A 183 0.36 10.84 15.05
C ASN A 183 1.19 10.04 14.04
N VAL A 184 1.44 8.76 14.33
CA VAL A 184 2.14 7.84 13.42
C VAL A 184 1.32 6.59 13.18
N THR A 185 1.36 6.08 11.95
CA THR A 185 0.77 4.80 11.59
C THR A 185 1.54 3.68 12.30
N ALA A 186 0.89 3.00 13.23
CA ALA A 186 1.50 1.87 13.94
C ALA A 186 1.29 0.56 13.17
N SER A 187 0.13 0.42 12.53
CA SER A 187 -0.21 -0.76 11.75
C SER A 187 -1.37 -0.50 10.81
N VAL A 188 -1.43 -1.28 9.74
CA VAL A 188 -2.64 -1.48 8.94
C VAL A 188 -3.23 -2.81 9.37
N ASP A 189 -4.45 -2.80 9.90
CA ASP A 189 -5.08 -4.00 10.45
C ASP A 189 -5.66 -4.89 9.35
N ARG A 190 -6.33 -4.28 8.37
CA ARG A 190 -6.80 -4.96 7.16
C ARG A 190 -7.12 -3.93 6.09
N ILE A 191 -6.86 -4.25 4.82
CA ILE A 191 -7.51 -3.62 3.68
C ILE A 191 -8.17 -4.74 2.87
N TYR A 192 -9.44 -4.60 2.50
CA TYR A 192 -10.18 -5.62 1.79
C TYR A 192 -11.04 -5.01 0.68
N MET A 193 -10.98 -5.62 -0.51
CA MET A 193 -11.85 -5.28 -1.64
C MET A 193 -13.17 -6.02 -1.53
N VAL A 194 -14.24 -5.30 -1.19
CA VAL A 194 -15.60 -5.84 -1.06
C VAL A 194 -16.20 -6.13 -2.43
N LYS A 195 -16.00 -5.22 -3.39
CA LYS A 195 -16.52 -5.32 -4.76
C LYS A 195 -15.41 -5.24 -5.78
N LYS A 196 -15.65 -5.89 -6.92
CA LYS A 196 -14.80 -5.75 -8.12
C LYS A 196 -15.07 -4.38 -8.74
N VAL A 197 -14.03 -3.56 -8.90
CA VAL A 197 -14.11 -2.27 -9.59
C VAL A 197 -13.05 -2.23 -10.68
N ASP A 198 -13.45 -2.67 -11.88
CA ASP A 198 -12.55 -2.76 -13.03
C ASP A 198 -12.52 -1.47 -13.83
N GLU A 199 -13.68 -0.87 -14.10
CA GLU A 199 -13.80 0.32 -14.95
C GLU A 199 -13.87 1.61 -14.13
N ILE A 200 -12.72 2.01 -13.55
CA ILE A 200 -12.68 3.15 -12.61
C ILE A 200 -13.18 4.47 -13.20
N SER A 201 -13.11 4.66 -14.52
CA SER A 201 -13.57 5.87 -15.21
C SER A 201 -15.10 6.04 -15.21
N LYS A 202 -15.86 4.97 -14.92
CA LYS A 202 -17.32 5.02 -14.78
C LYS A 202 -17.77 5.55 -13.43
N PHE A 203 -16.86 5.67 -12.46
CA PHE A 203 -17.21 5.93 -11.08
C PHE A 203 -16.51 7.18 -10.54
N ASN A 204 -17.23 7.93 -9.72
CA ASN A 204 -16.66 8.88 -8.79
C ASN A 204 -16.44 8.19 -7.45
N PHE A 205 -15.22 8.24 -6.94
CA PHE A 205 -14.86 7.58 -5.69
C PHE A 205 -14.89 8.55 -4.52
N VAL A 206 -15.35 8.07 -3.37
CA VAL A 206 -15.24 8.77 -2.09
C VAL A 206 -14.54 7.86 -1.11
N LEU A 207 -13.41 8.29 -0.56
CA LEU A 207 -12.81 7.65 0.62
C LEU A 207 -13.30 8.41 1.84
N ALA A 208 -13.97 7.76 2.77
CA ALA A 208 -14.52 8.39 3.96
C ALA A 208 -14.26 7.54 5.19
N GLY A 209 -13.99 8.19 6.32
CA GLY A 209 -13.71 7.46 7.54
C GLY A 209 -13.80 8.30 8.80
N SER A 210 -13.74 7.61 9.94
CA SER A 210 -13.77 8.19 11.27
C SER A 210 -13.06 7.27 12.27
N VAL A 211 -12.75 7.80 13.45
CA VAL A 211 -12.25 6.98 14.56
C VAL A 211 -13.37 6.04 15.02
N THR A 212 -13.08 4.74 15.10
CA THR A 212 -14.02 3.71 15.55
C THR A 212 -13.72 3.18 16.95
N TRP A 213 -12.49 3.36 17.43
CA TRP A 213 -12.10 3.02 18.80
C TRP A 213 -10.90 3.84 19.28
N THR A 214 -10.83 4.08 20.59
CA THR A 214 -9.71 4.78 21.22
C THR A 214 -9.24 4.04 22.47
N GLY A 215 -7.94 3.81 22.55
CA GLY A 215 -7.25 3.45 23.79
C GLY A 215 -6.74 4.69 24.53
N ARG A 216 -5.66 4.53 25.31
CA ARG A 216 -5.03 5.66 26.02
C ARG A 216 -4.31 6.62 25.06
N SER A 217 -3.57 6.06 24.10
CA SER A 217 -2.71 6.81 23.17
C SER A 217 -2.71 6.19 21.77
N SER A 218 -3.65 5.28 21.52
CA SER A 218 -3.83 4.58 20.26
C SER A 218 -5.28 4.76 19.82
N MET A 219 -5.51 4.83 18.52
CA MET A 219 -6.85 4.88 17.95
C MET A 219 -6.95 3.95 16.75
N GLU A 220 -8.08 3.28 16.61
CA GLU A 220 -8.46 2.57 15.39
C GLU A 220 -9.31 3.49 14.53
N ILE A 221 -8.94 3.61 13.27
CA ILE A 221 -9.63 4.41 12.26
C ILE A 221 -10.13 3.46 11.19
N THR A 222 -11.43 3.53 10.91
CA THR A 222 -12.04 2.80 9.81
C THR A 222 -12.24 3.76 8.65
N VAL A 223 -11.75 3.37 7.46
CA VAL A 223 -11.93 4.09 6.21
C VAL A 223 -12.62 3.16 5.22
N LYS A 224 -13.72 3.62 4.64
CA LYS A 224 -14.46 2.95 3.57
C LYS A 224 -14.26 3.70 2.26
N GLY A 225 -14.11 2.97 1.17
CA GLY A 225 -14.14 3.49 -0.19
C GLY A 225 -15.50 3.22 -0.82
N TYR A 226 -16.14 4.26 -1.33
CA TYR A 226 -17.44 4.24 -1.99
C TYR A 226 -17.27 4.56 -3.47
N ALA A 227 -17.98 3.83 -4.34
CA ALA A 227 -18.00 4.07 -5.78
C ALA A 227 -19.41 4.50 -6.22
N PHE A 228 -19.51 5.62 -6.92
CA PHE A 228 -20.78 6.19 -7.42
C PHE A 228 -20.74 6.32 -8.94
N GLU A 229 -21.72 5.77 -9.64
CA GLU A 229 -21.86 5.94 -11.10
C GLU A 229 -22.39 7.33 -11.48
N THR A 230 -23.15 7.92 -10.57
CA THR A 230 -23.69 9.28 -10.67
C THR A 230 -22.78 10.29 -9.98
N ASP A 231 -22.93 11.55 -10.36
CA ASP A 231 -22.15 12.63 -9.78
C ASP A 231 -22.57 12.82 -8.32
N ILE A 232 -21.59 12.95 -7.43
CA ILE A 232 -21.81 13.17 -6.00
C ILE A 232 -21.39 14.60 -5.66
N LYS A 233 -22.29 15.35 -5.04
CA LYS A 233 -21.96 16.69 -4.56
C LYS A 233 -21.30 16.59 -3.19
N GLU A 234 -20.33 17.47 -2.93
CA GLU A 234 -19.62 17.50 -1.65
C GLU A 234 -20.56 17.72 -0.45
N GLU A 235 -21.66 18.46 -0.64
CA GLU A 235 -22.69 18.71 0.38
C GLU A 235 -23.42 17.43 0.85
N ASP A 236 -23.43 16.40 0.01
CA ASP A 236 -24.08 15.11 0.27
C ASP A 236 -23.14 14.10 0.95
N ILE A 237 -21.84 14.41 1.09
CA ILE A 237 -20.85 13.52 1.70
C ILE A 237 -20.84 13.72 3.22
N LYS A 238 -21.71 12.97 3.90
CA LYS A 238 -21.81 12.95 5.37
C LYS A 238 -21.73 11.50 5.87
N ILE A 239 -21.43 11.35 7.15
CA ILE A 239 -21.29 10.04 7.78
C ILE A 239 -22.55 9.17 7.65
N ASP A 240 -23.74 9.79 7.70
CA ASP A 240 -25.03 9.08 7.68
C ASP A 240 -25.66 8.97 6.28
N THR A 241 -25.11 9.64 5.27
CA THR A 241 -25.69 9.70 3.92
C THR A 241 -25.00 8.76 2.93
N LEU A 242 -23.80 8.28 3.26
CA LEU A 242 -23.04 7.38 2.39
C LEU A 242 -23.60 5.95 2.48
N PRO A 243 -24.12 5.39 1.37
CA PRO A 243 -24.79 4.10 1.41
C PRO A 243 -23.78 2.95 1.43
N ASP A 244 -24.01 1.98 2.33
CA ASP A 244 -23.16 0.78 2.44
C ASP A 244 -23.18 -0.08 1.16
N SER A 245 -24.24 0.03 0.33
CA SER A 245 -24.32 -0.61 -0.99
C SER A 245 -23.21 -0.16 -1.94
N ASN A 246 -22.65 1.03 -1.77
CA ASN A 246 -21.64 1.58 -2.66
C ASN A 246 -20.22 1.30 -2.18
N VAL A 247 -20.06 0.64 -1.02
CA VAL A 247 -18.75 0.30 -0.46
C VAL A 247 -18.07 -0.75 -1.34
N PHE A 248 -16.90 -0.40 -1.89
CA PHE A 248 -16.05 -1.31 -2.65
C PHE A 248 -14.78 -1.70 -1.91
N LEU A 249 -14.37 -0.90 -0.92
CA LEU A 249 -13.15 -1.12 -0.14
C LEU A 249 -13.41 -0.79 1.33
N THR A 250 -12.84 -1.58 2.22
CA THR A 250 -12.78 -1.28 3.66
C THR A 250 -11.34 -1.39 4.15
N ALA A 251 -10.93 -0.46 5.00
CA ALA A 251 -9.60 -0.39 5.56
C ALA A 251 -9.64 0.01 7.04
N ASN A 252 -8.83 -0.68 7.85
CA ASN A 252 -8.65 -0.38 9.26
C ASN A 252 -7.20 -0.03 9.55
N PHE A 253 -6.98 1.13 10.16
CA PHE A 253 -5.66 1.63 10.54
C PHE A 253 -5.59 1.83 12.04
N THR A 254 -4.47 1.45 12.65
CA THR A 254 -4.17 1.83 14.03
C THR A 254 -3.11 2.92 14.03
N PHE A 255 -3.46 4.07 14.59
CA PHE A 255 -2.55 5.19 14.82
C PHE A 255 -2.15 5.27 16.29
N VAL A 256 -0.92 5.72 16.55
CA VAL A 256 -0.45 6.02 17.91
C VAL A 256 -0.01 7.46 18.02
N ALA A 257 -0.46 8.11 19.10
CA ALA A 257 -0.11 9.46 19.46
C ALA A 257 1.15 9.47 20.33
N ARG A 258 2.15 10.21 19.89
CA ARG A 258 3.42 10.41 20.60
C ARG A 258 3.62 11.86 20.95
N ASN A 259 4.25 12.09 22.09
CA ASN A 259 4.65 13.43 22.49
C ASN A 259 5.76 13.92 21.54
N PRO A 260 5.63 15.09 20.90
CA PRO A 260 6.62 15.64 19.97
C PRO A 260 8.05 15.75 20.51
N ILE A 261 8.20 15.96 21.83
CA ILE A 261 9.49 16.20 22.49
C ILE A 261 10.01 14.91 23.13
N THR A 262 9.17 14.22 23.92
CA THR A 262 9.63 13.05 24.70
C THR A 262 9.51 11.74 23.95
N HIS A 263 8.81 11.71 22.82
CA HIS A 263 8.45 10.52 22.03
C HIS A 263 7.68 9.44 22.81
N LYS A 264 7.27 9.72 24.05
CA LYS A 264 6.45 8.83 24.87
C LYS A 264 5.00 8.89 24.42
N SER A 265 4.26 7.86 24.81
CA SER A 265 2.80 7.77 24.65
C SER A 265 2.11 9.06 25.10
N PHE A 266 1.30 9.66 24.21
CA PHE A 266 0.54 10.88 24.47
C PHE A 266 -0.95 10.55 24.61
N PRO A 267 -1.64 10.97 25.70
CA PRO A 267 -3.07 10.75 25.86
C PRO A 267 -3.90 11.39 24.73
N ILE A 268 -4.95 10.71 24.27
CA ILE A 268 -5.85 11.22 23.22
C ILE A 268 -7.28 11.39 23.72
N ASN A 269 -8.12 12.08 22.94
CA ASN A 269 -9.55 12.18 23.20
C ASN A 269 -10.21 10.80 23.19
N ARG A 270 -11.10 10.55 24.15
CA ARG A 270 -11.89 9.32 24.21
C ARG A 270 -13.01 9.38 23.18
N LEU A 271 -13.20 8.31 22.43
CA LEU A 271 -14.36 8.16 21.57
C LEU A 271 -15.60 7.90 22.42
N LEU A 272 -16.65 8.68 22.19
CA LEU A 272 -17.98 8.52 22.75
C LEU A 272 -18.91 7.98 21.66
N PRO A 273 -19.24 6.67 21.67
CA PRO A 273 -20.25 6.11 20.78
C PRO A 273 -21.64 6.63 21.16
N ILE A 274 -22.38 7.19 20.19
CA ILE A 274 -23.71 7.78 20.43
C ILE A 274 -24.85 6.98 19.81
N THR A 275 -24.59 6.23 18.74
CA THR A 275 -25.58 5.36 18.09
C THR A 275 -25.36 3.89 18.44
N GLU A 276 -26.37 3.04 18.22
CA GLU A 276 -26.24 1.59 18.40
C GLU A 276 -25.14 1.01 17.49
N GLN A 277 -25.11 1.43 16.23
CA GLN A 277 -24.07 1.03 15.29
C GLN A 277 -22.67 1.47 15.78
N ASP A 278 -22.57 2.65 16.38
CA ASP A 278 -21.30 3.12 16.93
C ASP A 278 -20.78 2.21 18.03
N TRP A 279 -21.67 1.75 18.91
CA TRP A 279 -21.36 0.81 19.98
C TRP A 279 -20.94 -0.55 19.43
N VAL A 280 -21.63 -1.05 18.40
CA VAL A 280 -21.27 -2.32 17.75
C VAL A 280 -19.84 -2.25 17.20
N ASP A 281 -19.49 -1.24 16.40
CA ASP A 281 -18.12 -1.21 15.86
C ASP A 281 -17.08 -0.87 16.93
N TYR A 282 -17.43 -0.08 17.96
CA TYR A 282 -16.52 0.18 19.08
C TYR A 282 -16.16 -1.12 19.80
N ARG A 283 -17.15 -1.99 20.09
CA ARG A 283 -16.93 -3.27 20.78
C ARG A 283 -16.17 -4.27 19.91
N ARG A 284 -16.48 -4.31 18.61
CA ARG A 284 -15.70 -5.07 17.62
C ARG A 284 -14.24 -4.64 17.63
N ALA A 285 -13.98 -3.34 17.51
CA ALA A 285 -12.64 -2.77 17.49
C ALA A 285 -11.90 -2.97 18.82
N GLU A 286 -12.59 -2.83 19.96
CA GLU A 286 -12.04 -3.11 21.30
C GLU A 286 -11.56 -4.56 21.42
N SER A 287 -12.42 -5.52 21.03
CA SER A 287 -12.08 -6.95 21.02
C SER A 287 -10.91 -7.25 20.10
N HIS A 288 -10.91 -6.70 18.88
CA HIS A 288 -9.85 -6.85 17.90
C HIS A 288 -8.50 -6.34 18.43
N ASN A 289 -8.47 -5.11 18.96
CA ASN A 289 -7.26 -4.52 19.54
C ASN A 289 -6.77 -5.28 20.78
N ALA A 290 -7.67 -5.82 21.60
CA ALA A 290 -7.31 -6.68 22.73
C ALA A 290 -6.66 -7.99 22.27
N LYS A 291 -7.25 -8.66 21.27
CA LYS A 291 -6.69 -9.88 20.65
C LYS A 291 -5.30 -9.61 20.06
N LYS A 292 -5.17 -8.54 19.27
CA LYS A 292 -3.90 -8.11 18.68
C LYS A 292 -2.82 -7.86 19.73
N LYS A 293 -3.17 -7.18 20.83
CA LYS A 293 -2.26 -6.91 21.95
C LYS A 293 -1.85 -8.20 22.68
N LEU A 294 -2.75 -9.18 22.77
CA LEU A 294 -2.44 -10.49 23.36
C LEU A 294 -1.51 -11.30 22.44
N GLU A 295 -1.77 -11.29 21.13
CA GLU A 295 -0.93 -11.94 20.12
C GLU A 295 0.48 -11.35 20.08
N ALA A 296 0.61 -10.02 20.18
CA ALA A 296 1.91 -9.36 20.27
C ALA A 296 2.73 -9.76 21.51
N LYS A 297 2.10 -10.32 22.56
CA LYS A 297 2.78 -10.84 23.75
C LYS A 297 3.16 -12.32 23.62
N LYS A 298 2.55 -13.07 22.71
CA LYS A 298 2.89 -14.49 22.49
C LYS A 298 4.22 -14.55 21.72
N MET A 299 5.13 -15.42 22.16
CA MET A 299 6.47 -15.60 21.57
C MET A 299 6.40 -16.08 20.10
N HIS A 300 7.51 -15.85 19.39
CA HIS A 300 7.66 -15.62 17.95
C HIS A 300 7.28 -16.72 16.93
N ILE A 301 6.69 -17.85 17.28
CA ILE A 301 6.29 -18.89 16.30
C ILE A 301 5.01 -19.56 16.81
N ILE A 302 3.94 -19.52 16.01
CA ILE A 302 2.71 -20.26 16.32
C ILE A 302 2.93 -21.72 15.93
N GLU A 303 2.99 -22.60 16.93
CA GLU A 303 3.15 -24.03 16.74
C GLU A 303 2.04 -24.60 15.83
N PRO A 304 2.37 -25.55 14.94
CA PRO A 304 1.36 -26.23 14.13
C PRO A 304 0.52 -27.16 15.01
N THR A 305 -0.78 -27.19 14.75
CA THR A 305 -1.70 -28.19 15.32
C THR A 305 -1.35 -29.59 14.80
N ALA A 306 -1.95 -30.64 15.40
CA ALA A 306 -1.75 -32.01 14.92
C ALA A 306 -2.19 -32.19 13.44
N GLU A 307 -3.26 -31.53 13.04
CA GLU A 307 -3.76 -31.54 11.65
C GLU A 307 -2.78 -30.83 10.70
N GLU A 308 -2.29 -29.65 11.08
CA GLU A 308 -1.32 -28.90 10.28
C GLU A 308 0.03 -29.62 10.19
N SER A 309 0.46 -30.28 11.27
CA SER A 309 1.66 -31.11 11.27
C SER A 309 1.55 -32.27 10.27
N LYS A 310 0.36 -32.87 10.14
CA LYS A 310 0.08 -33.88 9.11
C LYS A 310 0.14 -33.28 7.70
N VAL A 311 -0.38 -32.07 7.50
CA VAL A 311 -0.28 -31.36 6.22
C VAL A 311 1.19 -31.06 5.88
N ILE A 312 1.99 -30.58 6.84
CA ILE A 312 3.43 -30.35 6.67
C ILE A 312 4.15 -31.62 6.26
N TYR A 313 3.89 -32.73 6.96
CA TYR A 313 4.46 -34.03 6.61
C TYR A 313 4.08 -34.48 5.19
N ASN A 314 2.81 -34.29 4.81
CA ASN A 314 2.35 -34.62 3.46
C ASN A 314 3.00 -33.74 2.38
N MET A 315 3.16 -32.43 2.64
CA MET A 315 3.90 -31.52 1.74
C MET A 315 5.35 -31.97 1.58
N TRP A 316 6.04 -32.27 2.68
CA TRP A 316 7.41 -32.77 2.65
C TRP A 316 7.51 -34.08 1.85
N ARG A 317 6.64 -35.05 2.12
CA ARG A 317 6.61 -36.32 1.37
C ARG A 317 6.38 -36.09 -0.12
N ALA A 318 5.48 -35.18 -0.48
CA ALA A 318 5.23 -34.81 -1.86
C ALA A 318 6.49 -34.21 -2.52
N THR A 319 7.21 -33.32 -1.84
CA THR A 319 8.42 -32.68 -2.39
C THR A 319 9.60 -33.63 -2.59
N GLN A 320 9.63 -34.75 -1.87
CA GLN A 320 10.69 -35.76 -2.00
C GLN A 320 10.45 -36.75 -3.16
N SER A 321 9.23 -36.80 -3.71
CA SER A 321 8.91 -37.68 -4.85
C SER A 321 9.38 -37.07 -6.17
N SER A 322 10.06 -37.87 -7.01
CA SER A 322 10.55 -37.43 -8.33
C SER A 322 9.43 -36.90 -9.23
N GLU A 323 8.21 -37.45 -9.10
CA GLU A 323 7.04 -37.03 -9.86
C GLU A 323 6.69 -35.54 -9.68
N ASN A 324 6.90 -34.96 -8.51
CA ASN A 324 6.63 -33.52 -8.31
C ASN A 324 7.74 -32.63 -8.86
N VAL A 325 8.99 -33.10 -8.86
CA VAL A 325 10.09 -32.36 -9.51
C VAL A 325 9.86 -32.32 -11.02
N ASP A 326 9.44 -33.45 -11.61
CA ASP A 326 9.14 -33.53 -13.04
C ASP A 326 7.88 -32.73 -13.42
N LYS A 327 6.83 -32.73 -12.56
CA LYS A 327 5.64 -31.88 -12.75
C LYS A 327 5.95 -30.38 -12.66
N VAL A 328 6.77 -29.95 -11.70
CA VAL A 328 7.22 -28.54 -11.60
C VAL A 328 8.06 -28.14 -12.82
N ASN A 329 8.87 -29.05 -13.35
CA ASN A 329 9.71 -28.77 -14.52
C ASN A 329 8.94 -28.84 -15.85
N SER A 330 7.79 -29.54 -15.91
CA SER A 330 7.04 -29.77 -17.14
C SER A 330 5.79 -28.90 -17.29
N ALA A 331 5.23 -28.39 -16.18
CA ALA A 331 4.05 -27.54 -16.19
C ALA A 331 4.40 -26.10 -15.79
N ASN A 332 4.10 -25.13 -16.66
CA ASN A 332 4.21 -23.68 -16.36
C ASN A 332 3.31 -23.23 -15.18
N ALA A 333 2.50 -24.14 -14.63
CA ALA A 333 1.54 -23.92 -13.55
C ALA A 333 2.12 -24.08 -12.14
N LEU A 334 3.28 -24.71 -11.96
CA LEU A 334 3.88 -24.94 -10.64
C LEU A 334 5.23 -24.22 -10.52
N SER A 335 5.53 -23.63 -9.37
CA SER A 335 6.85 -23.08 -9.08
C SER A 335 7.26 -23.28 -7.63
N PHE A 336 8.54 -23.50 -7.38
CA PHE A 336 9.04 -23.56 -6.02
C PHE A 336 9.01 -22.17 -5.37
N MET A 337 8.69 -22.12 -4.07
CA MET A 337 8.60 -20.87 -3.30
C MET A 337 9.86 -20.00 -3.43
N LYS A 338 11.04 -20.63 -3.36
CA LYS A 338 12.33 -19.94 -3.50
C LYS A 338 12.53 -19.24 -4.86
N ASP A 339 11.92 -19.75 -5.93
CA ASP A 339 12.11 -19.27 -7.29
C ASP A 339 11.15 -18.11 -7.61
N THR A 340 10.15 -17.87 -6.75
CA THR A 340 9.26 -16.70 -6.83
C THR A 340 9.85 -15.42 -6.23
N ARG A 341 11.11 -15.46 -5.76
CA ARG A 341 11.70 -14.35 -5.00
C ARG A 341 12.04 -13.16 -5.89
N GLN A 342 11.52 -11.98 -5.55
CA GLN A 342 11.92 -10.70 -6.14
C GLN A 342 12.45 -9.74 -5.06
N THR A 343 13.32 -8.82 -5.46
CA THR A 343 13.95 -7.83 -4.57
C THR A 343 13.85 -6.44 -5.17
N SER A 344 13.58 -5.44 -4.34
CA SER A 344 13.68 -4.02 -4.71
C SER A 344 14.48 -3.27 -3.64
N THR A 345 15.29 -2.31 -4.06
CA THR A 345 16.06 -1.45 -3.16
C THR A 345 15.91 0.00 -3.57
N LEU A 346 15.57 0.85 -2.60
CA LEU A 346 15.23 2.25 -2.82
C LEU A 346 15.99 3.12 -1.83
N PHE A 347 16.45 4.29 -2.30
CA PHE A 347 16.94 5.34 -1.41
C PHE A 347 15.78 6.25 -0.98
N MET A 348 15.64 6.46 0.32
CA MET A 348 14.51 7.18 0.90
C MET A 348 14.68 8.69 0.79
N GLN A 349 14.00 9.30 -0.17
CA GLN A 349 14.14 10.72 -0.49
C GLN A 349 13.19 11.63 0.32
N PRO A 350 13.55 12.93 0.51
CA PRO A 350 12.73 13.89 1.24
C PRO A 350 11.34 14.15 0.66
N GLN A 351 11.10 13.82 -0.61
CA GLN A 351 9.78 13.97 -1.25
C GLN A 351 8.72 13.04 -0.62
N TYR A 352 9.14 11.92 -0.04
CA TYR A 352 8.25 10.91 0.57
C TYR A 352 8.18 11.03 2.10
N ARG A 353 8.67 12.14 2.65
CA ARG A 353 8.68 12.38 4.10
C ARG A 353 7.26 12.65 4.61
N ASN A 354 6.98 12.24 5.84
CA ASN A 354 5.77 12.61 6.55
C ASN A 354 5.81 14.09 6.98
N ARG A 355 4.72 14.57 7.59
CA ARG A 355 4.63 15.94 8.11
C ARG A 355 5.74 16.33 9.09
N HIS A 356 6.31 15.35 9.79
CA HIS A 356 7.36 15.55 10.79
C HIS A 356 8.78 15.58 10.20
N SER A 357 8.87 15.68 8.87
CA SER A 357 10.07 15.89 8.06
C SER A 357 11.11 14.76 8.01
N TYR A 358 11.44 14.08 9.11
CA TYR A 358 12.59 13.17 9.08
C TYR A 358 12.28 11.71 8.80
N MET A 359 11.00 11.33 8.79
CA MET A 359 10.57 9.95 8.58
C MET A 359 9.75 9.84 7.29
N ILE A 360 9.89 8.72 6.59
CA ILE A 360 9.10 8.39 5.42
C ILE A 360 7.67 8.08 5.84
N PHE A 361 6.75 8.50 5.01
CA PHE A 361 5.32 8.30 5.19
C PHE A 361 4.93 6.82 5.09
N GLY A 362 4.06 6.35 6.00
CA GLY A 362 3.63 4.94 6.07
C GLY A 362 2.97 4.48 4.77
N GLY A 363 2.07 5.30 4.23
CA GLY A 363 1.42 5.06 2.95
C GLY A 363 2.38 4.90 1.77
N TYR A 364 3.54 5.56 1.79
CA TYR A 364 4.55 5.35 0.75
C TYR A 364 5.19 3.96 0.86
N LEU A 365 5.47 3.48 2.07
CA LEU A 365 5.97 2.11 2.28
C LEU A 365 4.92 1.06 1.87
N LEU A 366 3.64 1.31 2.13
CA LEU A 366 2.55 0.46 1.65
C LEU A 366 2.52 0.40 0.12
N ARG A 367 2.60 1.56 -0.56
CA ARG A 367 2.65 1.60 -2.03
C ARG A 367 3.84 0.80 -2.58
N GLN A 368 5.05 1.05 -2.06
CA GLN A 368 6.26 0.40 -2.57
C GLN A 368 6.27 -1.12 -2.32
N SER A 369 5.80 -1.57 -1.16
CA SER A 369 5.67 -3.00 -0.88
C SER A 369 4.56 -3.66 -1.69
N PHE A 370 3.43 -2.97 -1.92
CA PHE A 370 2.37 -3.46 -2.79
C PHE A 370 2.82 -3.60 -4.25
N GLU A 371 3.50 -2.59 -4.81
CA GLU A 371 3.97 -2.64 -6.20
C GLU A 371 4.97 -3.79 -6.41
N LEU A 372 5.86 -4.05 -5.45
CA LEU A 372 6.74 -5.22 -5.48
C LEU A 372 5.96 -6.55 -5.37
N ALA A 373 4.96 -6.61 -4.48
CA ALA A 373 4.11 -7.78 -4.32
C ALA A 373 3.31 -8.10 -5.59
N TYR A 374 2.78 -7.06 -6.25
CA TYR A 374 2.08 -7.15 -7.52
C TYR A 374 3.00 -7.72 -8.60
N CYS A 375 4.22 -7.20 -8.73
CA CYS A 375 5.22 -7.72 -9.68
C CYS A 375 5.50 -9.20 -9.43
N THR A 376 5.63 -9.61 -8.16
CA THR A 376 5.89 -11.01 -7.81
C THR A 376 4.70 -11.91 -8.17
N ALA A 377 3.46 -11.50 -7.83
CA ALA A 377 2.26 -12.25 -8.18
C ALA A 377 2.07 -12.32 -9.71
N ALA A 378 2.31 -11.23 -10.43
CA ALA A 378 2.17 -11.15 -11.89
C ALA A 378 3.22 -12.00 -12.60
N SER A 379 4.49 -11.92 -12.20
CA SER A 379 5.55 -12.77 -12.76
C SER A 379 5.36 -14.25 -12.44
N PHE A 380 4.85 -14.58 -11.25
CA PHE A 380 4.55 -15.96 -10.87
C PHE A 380 3.36 -16.54 -11.64
N SER A 381 2.29 -15.78 -11.80
CA SER A 381 1.06 -16.24 -12.45
C SER A 381 1.01 -16.03 -13.96
N LEU A 382 1.99 -15.30 -14.52
CA LEU A 382 2.04 -14.87 -15.92
C LEU A 382 0.76 -14.13 -16.37
N ALA A 383 0.12 -13.42 -15.44
CA ALA A 383 -1.17 -12.75 -15.63
C ALA A 383 -1.22 -11.39 -14.93
N GLY A 384 -2.32 -10.64 -15.11
CA GLY A 384 -2.61 -9.40 -14.40
C GLY A 384 -3.42 -9.64 -13.13
N PRO A 385 -2.79 -9.87 -11.95
CA PRO A 385 -3.48 -10.18 -10.70
C PRO A 385 -4.36 -9.02 -10.23
N ARG A 386 -5.45 -9.35 -9.53
CA ARG A 386 -6.36 -8.38 -8.90
C ARG A 386 -6.11 -8.38 -7.40
N PHE A 387 -5.95 -7.21 -6.78
CA PHE A 387 -5.75 -7.12 -5.33
C PHE A 387 -7.03 -7.54 -4.59
N VAL A 388 -6.91 -8.45 -3.61
CA VAL A 388 -8.03 -8.92 -2.76
C VAL A 388 -7.94 -8.27 -1.39
N SER A 389 -6.81 -8.47 -0.71
CA SER A 389 -6.67 -8.08 0.68
C SER A 389 -5.21 -7.82 1.09
N LEU A 390 -5.04 -6.94 2.06
CA LEU A 390 -3.83 -6.78 2.85
C LEU A 390 -4.17 -7.25 4.27
N ASP A 391 -3.40 -8.22 4.76
CA ASP A 391 -3.54 -8.72 6.12
C ASP A 391 -3.01 -7.71 7.16
N SER A 392 -3.17 -8.04 8.45
CA SER A 392 -2.65 -7.19 9.53
C SER A 392 -1.13 -7.09 9.48
N THR A 393 -0.63 -5.86 9.33
CA THR A 393 0.79 -5.55 9.21
C THR A 393 1.19 -4.48 10.21
N ASN A 394 2.31 -4.70 10.91
CA ASN A 394 2.85 -3.76 11.88
C ASN A 394 4.08 -3.05 11.32
N PHE A 395 4.13 -1.73 11.45
CA PHE A 395 5.32 -0.94 11.17
C PHE A 395 6.29 -1.06 12.36
N LYS A 396 7.18 -2.06 12.29
CA LYS A 396 8.13 -2.42 13.37
C LYS A 396 9.15 -1.32 13.65
N SER A 397 9.60 -0.61 12.61
CA SER A 397 10.57 0.45 12.74
C SER A 397 10.21 1.66 11.87
N PRO A 398 10.41 2.89 12.36
CA PRO A 398 10.29 4.07 11.52
C PRO A 398 11.39 4.05 10.45
N VAL A 399 11.08 4.55 9.26
CA VAL A 399 11.99 4.62 8.11
C VAL A 399 12.50 6.06 7.96
N PRO A 400 13.77 6.36 8.26
CA PRO A 400 14.28 7.73 8.16
C PRO A 400 14.55 8.15 6.71
N VAL A 401 14.37 9.43 6.42
CA VAL A 401 14.85 10.03 5.16
C VAL A 401 16.38 9.91 5.09
N GLY A 402 16.89 9.56 3.92
CA GLY A 402 18.32 9.29 3.67
C GLY A 402 18.77 7.88 4.04
N SER A 403 17.84 6.96 4.36
CA SER A 403 18.15 5.54 4.55
C SER A 403 17.93 4.73 3.27
N VAL A 404 18.54 3.54 3.21
CA VAL A 404 18.32 2.55 2.16
C VAL A 404 17.23 1.59 2.63
N LEU A 405 16.15 1.49 1.87
CA LEU A 405 15.08 0.52 2.07
C LEU A 405 15.29 -0.64 1.10
N THR A 406 15.49 -1.85 1.61
CA THR A 406 15.52 -3.09 0.83
C THR A 406 14.29 -3.91 1.14
N MET A 407 13.60 -4.38 0.11
CA MET A 407 12.39 -5.19 0.21
C MET A 407 12.61 -6.50 -0.51
N TYR A 408 12.22 -7.61 0.13
CA TYR A 408 12.24 -8.95 -0.44
C TYR A 408 10.81 -9.46 -0.50
N SER A 409 10.44 -10.05 -1.62
CA SER A 409 9.09 -10.55 -1.87
C SER A 409 9.12 -11.98 -2.35
N SER A 410 8.14 -12.80 -1.95
CA SER A 410 7.96 -14.16 -2.43
C SER A 410 6.52 -14.62 -2.26
N VAL A 411 6.05 -15.49 -3.14
CA VAL A 411 4.75 -16.14 -3.00
C VAL A 411 4.79 -17.08 -1.80
N SER A 412 3.88 -16.89 -0.86
CA SER A 412 3.84 -17.61 0.43
C SER A 412 2.78 -18.72 0.46
N TYR A 413 1.69 -18.58 -0.29
CA TYR A 413 0.57 -19.53 -0.32
C TYR A 413 -0.25 -19.33 -1.59
N THR A 414 -0.80 -20.42 -2.12
CA THR A 414 -1.73 -20.43 -3.25
C THR A 414 -2.95 -21.28 -2.94
N GLU A 415 -4.10 -20.86 -3.43
CA GLU A 415 -5.37 -21.56 -3.25
C GLU A 415 -6.20 -21.54 -4.53
N HIS A 416 -6.71 -22.69 -4.93
CA HIS A 416 -7.50 -22.86 -6.15
C HIS A 416 -8.98 -22.79 -5.83
N LEU A 417 -9.70 -21.91 -6.52
CA LEU A 417 -11.14 -21.79 -6.49
C LEU A 417 -11.70 -22.42 -7.77
N HIS A 418 -12.30 -23.58 -7.58
CA HIS A 418 -12.92 -24.40 -8.63
C HIS A 418 -14.41 -24.11 -8.74
N ASP A 419 -14.97 -24.31 -9.93
CA ASP A 419 -16.42 -24.31 -10.11
C ASP A 419 -17.07 -25.43 -9.31
N SER A 420 -18.30 -25.22 -8.84
CA SER A 420 -19.07 -26.24 -8.13
C SER A 420 -19.31 -27.52 -8.95
N ASN A 421 -19.22 -27.41 -10.28
CA ASN A 421 -19.48 -28.49 -11.23
C ASN A 421 -18.22 -29.21 -11.71
N GLU A 422 -17.00 -28.77 -11.32
CA GLU A 422 -15.78 -29.47 -11.69
C GLU A 422 -15.68 -30.83 -11.00
N THR A 423 -15.41 -31.88 -11.77
CA THR A 423 -15.17 -33.22 -11.24
C THR A 423 -13.91 -33.25 -10.39
N LYS A 424 -13.95 -34.01 -9.28
CA LYS A 424 -12.82 -34.15 -8.34
C LYS A 424 -11.50 -34.57 -9.02
N GLU A 425 -11.58 -35.27 -10.14
CA GLU A 425 -10.45 -35.72 -10.96
C GLU A 425 -9.72 -34.55 -11.63
N ILE A 426 -10.44 -33.60 -12.24
CA ILE A 426 -9.87 -32.38 -12.85
C ILE A 426 -9.21 -31.49 -11.78
N ALA A 427 -9.87 -31.35 -10.62
CA ALA A 427 -9.29 -30.65 -9.49
C ALA A 427 -8.05 -31.37 -8.91
N GLN A 428 -7.88 -32.67 -9.17
CA GLN A 428 -6.74 -33.45 -8.67
C GLN A 428 -5.54 -33.37 -9.61
N GLU A 429 -5.75 -33.28 -10.92
CA GLU A 429 -4.69 -33.02 -11.90
C GLU A 429 -4.04 -31.65 -11.70
N ASN A 430 -4.85 -30.64 -11.35
CA ASN A 430 -4.39 -29.26 -11.12
C ASN A 430 -3.80 -29.02 -9.73
N ALA A 431 -3.88 -29.98 -8.81
CA ALA A 431 -3.45 -29.79 -7.43
C ALA A 431 -1.92 -29.62 -7.32
N PRO A 432 -1.43 -28.70 -6.46
CA PRO A 432 0.02 -28.49 -6.23
C PRO A 432 0.74 -29.72 -5.67
N PHE A 433 0.00 -30.63 -5.03
CA PHE A 433 0.54 -31.79 -4.35
C PHE A 433 -0.21 -33.05 -4.78
N THR A 434 0.36 -34.22 -4.49
CA THR A 434 -0.30 -35.53 -4.66
C THR A 434 -1.55 -35.72 -3.79
N PHE A 435 -1.88 -34.74 -2.96
CA PHE A 435 -3.07 -34.70 -2.10
C PHE A 435 -3.76 -33.34 -2.25
N GLN A 436 -5.08 -33.34 -2.11
CA GLN A 436 -5.87 -32.10 -2.15
C GLN A 436 -5.96 -31.46 -0.78
N LEU A 437 -5.83 -30.14 -0.76
CA LEU A 437 -6.18 -29.30 0.37
C LEU A 437 -7.49 -28.59 0.04
N PRO A 438 -8.53 -28.67 0.90
CA PRO A 438 -9.76 -27.95 0.63
C PRO A 438 -9.50 -26.44 0.60
N PRO A 439 -10.14 -25.69 -0.32
CA PRO A 439 -10.07 -24.24 -0.33
C PRO A 439 -10.75 -23.67 0.92
N MET A 440 -10.23 -22.56 1.42
CA MET A 440 -10.75 -21.82 2.57
C MET A 440 -11.80 -20.80 2.14
N ASN A 441 -11.59 -20.20 0.97
CA ASN A 441 -12.50 -19.28 0.32
C ASN A 441 -13.43 -20.05 -0.63
N LYS A 442 -14.57 -19.44 -0.93
CA LYS A 442 -15.58 -20.00 -1.82
C LYS A 442 -15.90 -18.99 -2.91
N ILE A 443 -16.26 -19.49 -4.08
CA ILE A 443 -16.84 -18.67 -5.13
C ILE A 443 -18.20 -18.17 -4.61
N SER A 444 -18.39 -16.86 -4.68
CA SER A 444 -19.63 -16.19 -4.35
C SER A 444 -20.65 -16.42 -5.46
N SER A 445 -21.91 -16.63 -5.08
CA SER A 445 -23.03 -16.67 -6.03
C SER A 445 -23.40 -15.29 -6.57
N ASN A 446 -22.95 -14.20 -5.91
CA ASN A 446 -23.16 -12.84 -6.39
C ASN A 446 -22.12 -12.50 -7.47
N PRO A 447 -22.53 -12.13 -8.71
CA PRO A 447 -21.63 -11.79 -9.81
C PRO A 447 -20.75 -10.55 -9.52
N ASP A 448 -21.25 -9.59 -8.73
CA ASP A 448 -20.53 -8.36 -8.37
C ASP A 448 -19.50 -8.58 -7.24
N ALA A 449 -19.57 -9.73 -6.57
CA ALA A 449 -18.59 -10.07 -5.55
C ALA A 449 -17.21 -10.26 -6.17
N PHE A 450 -16.18 -9.95 -5.39
CA PHE A 450 -14.81 -10.00 -5.88
C PHE A 450 -14.37 -11.41 -6.31
N LEU A 451 -14.79 -12.45 -5.57
CA LEU A 451 -14.52 -13.86 -5.86
C LEU A 451 -15.75 -14.53 -6.51
N SER A 452 -16.16 -14.07 -7.69
CA SER A 452 -17.34 -14.58 -8.41
C SER A 452 -17.02 -15.58 -9.53
N GLU A 453 -15.73 -15.78 -9.84
CA GLU A 453 -15.26 -16.63 -10.94
C GLU A 453 -14.16 -17.59 -10.47
N PRO A 454 -13.92 -18.71 -11.17
CA PRO A 454 -12.82 -19.62 -10.89
C PRO A 454 -11.45 -18.98 -11.07
N GLY A 455 -10.48 -19.40 -10.26
CA GLY A 455 -9.12 -18.90 -10.36
C GLY A 455 -8.25 -19.23 -9.16
N THR A 456 -7.12 -18.55 -9.06
CA THR A 456 -6.14 -18.76 -7.99
C THR A 456 -6.05 -17.55 -7.08
N ILE A 457 -6.17 -17.75 -5.77
CA ILE A 457 -5.71 -16.77 -4.77
C ILE A 457 -4.21 -16.99 -4.56
N VAL A 458 -3.41 -15.93 -4.72
CA VAL A 458 -1.96 -15.90 -4.54
C VAL A 458 -1.62 -14.94 -3.40
N GLN A 459 -1.07 -15.44 -2.30
CA GLN A 459 -0.56 -14.61 -1.21
C GLN A 459 0.93 -14.34 -1.40
N VAL A 460 1.33 -13.07 -1.40
CA VAL A 460 2.72 -12.63 -1.49
C VAL A 460 3.13 -11.97 -0.18
N GLN A 461 4.21 -12.47 0.42
CA GLN A 461 4.85 -11.86 1.57
C GLN A 461 5.95 -10.90 1.10
N VAL A 462 6.04 -9.72 1.69
CA VAL A 462 7.07 -8.71 1.45
C VAL A 462 7.72 -8.30 2.77
N ASP A 463 8.97 -8.68 2.95
CA ASP A 463 9.79 -8.32 4.11
C ASP A 463 10.63 -7.08 3.80
N THR A 464 10.61 -6.10 4.70
CA THR A 464 11.24 -4.80 4.48
C THR A 464 12.32 -4.52 5.53
N PHE A 465 13.47 -4.04 5.06
CA PHE A 465 14.65 -3.79 5.87
C PHE A 465 15.20 -2.39 5.58
N ILE A 466 15.57 -1.68 6.64
CA ILE A 466 16.19 -0.35 6.57
C ILE A 466 17.67 -0.47 6.93
N GLN A 467 18.50 0.24 6.18
CA GLN A 467 19.92 0.41 6.46
C GLN A 467 20.29 1.89 6.42
N HIS A 468 20.97 2.37 7.45
CA HIS A 468 21.58 3.70 7.43
C HIS A 468 22.88 3.67 6.63
N LEU A 469 23.20 4.73 5.88
CA LEU A 469 24.44 4.79 5.08
C LEU A 469 25.72 4.56 5.89
N ASN A 470 25.73 4.98 7.16
CA ASN A 470 26.89 4.87 8.05
C ASN A 470 26.92 3.53 8.82
N SER A 471 26.07 2.57 8.48
CA SER A 471 25.97 1.29 9.18
C SER A 471 25.72 0.13 8.23
N ASN A 472 26.34 -1.01 8.53
CA ASN A 472 26.03 -2.27 7.84
C ASN A 472 24.87 -3.03 8.49
N LYS A 473 24.28 -2.49 9.57
CA LYS A 473 23.16 -3.14 10.26
C LYS A 473 21.86 -2.87 9.50
N LYS A 474 21.21 -3.95 9.06
CA LYS A 474 19.84 -3.93 8.56
C LYS A 474 18.88 -4.09 9.73
N LYS A 475 17.86 -3.25 9.79
CA LYS A 475 16.78 -3.31 10.78
C LYS A 475 15.47 -3.59 10.06
N GLU A 476 14.70 -4.54 10.56
CA GLU A 476 13.38 -4.84 10.01
C GLU A 476 12.42 -3.65 10.20
N ALA A 477 11.76 -3.25 9.11
CA ALA A 477 10.80 -2.16 9.08
C ALA A 477 9.36 -2.66 9.17
N GLY A 478 9.08 -3.83 8.58
CA GLY A 478 7.77 -4.46 8.57
C GLY A 478 7.72 -5.64 7.61
N THR A 479 6.69 -6.47 7.77
CA THR A 479 6.34 -7.55 6.85
C THR A 479 4.92 -7.29 6.38
N PHE A 480 4.72 -7.32 5.07
CA PHE A 480 3.43 -7.08 4.42
C PHE A 480 2.97 -8.32 3.69
N ILE A 481 1.69 -8.66 3.81
CA ILE A 481 1.13 -9.85 3.16
C ILE A 481 -0.07 -9.42 2.33
N TYR A 482 0.08 -9.54 1.02
CA TYR A 482 -0.91 -9.15 0.04
C TYR A 482 -1.51 -10.40 -0.61
N SER A 483 -2.83 -10.50 -0.61
CA SER A 483 -3.57 -11.53 -1.34
C SER A 483 -4.02 -10.95 -2.68
N PHE A 484 -3.76 -11.69 -3.75
CA PHE A 484 -4.18 -11.38 -5.10
C PHE A 484 -5.06 -12.50 -5.65
N PHE A 485 -5.99 -12.18 -6.53
CA PHE A 485 -6.78 -13.14 -7.27
C PHE A 485 -6.40 -13.09 -8.75
N VAL A 486 -6.18 -14.26 -9.32
CA VAL A 486 -5.86 -14.44 -10.74
C VAL A 486 -6.98 -15.30 -11.35
N PRO A 487 -7.85 -14.70 -12.19
CA PRO A 487 -8.87 -15.47 -12.88
C PRO A 487 -8.25 -16.57 -13.73
N ARG A 488 -8.88 -17.75 -13.76
CA ARG A 488 -8.39 -18.92 -14.51
C ARG A 488 -8.11 -18.59 -15.98
N GLU A 489 -9.04 -17.90 -16.64
CA GLU A 489 -8.93 -17.51 -18.05
C GLU A 489 -7.78 -16.53 -18.34
N SER A 490 -7.32 -15.80 -17.33
CA SER A 490 -6.21 -14.86 -17.47
C SER A 490 -4.84 -15.54 -17.46
N GLN A 491 -4.76 -16.81 -17.07
CA GLN A 491 -3.51 -17.57 -17.02
C GLN A 491 -3.20 -18.21 -18.37
N LYS A 492 -2.10 -17.79 -18.99
CA LYS A 492 -1.57 -18.40 -20.20
C LYS A 492 -0.58 -19.50 -19.82
N ILE A 493 -1.05 -20.75 -19.76
CA ILE A 493 -0.21 -21.91 -19.43
C ILE A 493 0.17 -22.63 -20.73
N GLY A 494 1.39 -22.39 -21.22
CA GLY A 494 1.95 -23.05 -22.40
C GLY A 494 2.18 -22.09 -23.56
N GLY A 495 3.37 -22.16 -24.17
CA GLY A 495 3.68 -21.42 -25.38
C GLY A 495 2.84 -21.91 -26.54
N GLU A 496 2.27 -20.97 -27.30
CA GLU A 496 1.72 -21.16 -28.64
C GLU A 496 0.80 -22.38 -28.82
N LEU A 497 -0.32 -22.42 -28.11
CA LEU A 497 -1.61 -22.88 -28.62
C LEU A 497 -2.68 -22.49 -27.58
N GLU A 498 -3.90 -22.23 -28.01
CA GLU A 498 -5.07 -21.93 -27.18
C GLU A 498 -5.36 -23.07 -26.18
N SER A 499 -4.64 -23.13 -25.06
CA SER A 499 -4.93 -24.05 -23.96
C SER A 499 -5.88 -23.36 -22.98
N ASP A 500 -6.97 -24.06 -22.65
CA ASP A 500 -7.92 -23.74 -21.57
C ASP A 500 -7.16 -23.16 -20.36
N GLY A 501 -7.61 -21.99 -19.87
CA GLY A 501 -6.99 -21.34 -18.71
C GLY A 501 -6.82 -22.31 -17.54
N GLY A 502 -5.80 -22.10 -16.70
CA GLY A 502 -5.52 -23.02 -15.59
C GLY A 502 -5.22 -22.31 -14.27
N PHE A 503 -4.59 -23.06 -13.36
CA PHE A 503 -4.31 -22.64 -11.99
C PHE A 503 -2.80 -22.57 -11.75
N CYS A 504 -2.37 -21.68 -10.85
CA CYS A 504 -0.97 -21.56 -10.47
C CYS A 504 -0.73 -21.97 -9.02
N SER A 505 0.42 -22.57 -8.75
CA SER A 505 0.68 -23.31 -7.52
C SER A 505 2.09 -23.08 -7.01
N VAL A 506 2.22 -22.66 -5.75
CA VAL A 506 3.51 -22.54 -5.09
C VAL A 506 3.82 -23.80 -4.28
N VAL A 507 5.03 -24.33 -4.44
CA VAL A 507 5.49 -25.53 -3.74
C VAL A 507 6.58 -25.16 -2.72
N PRO A 508 6.33 -25.28 -1.40
CA PRO A 508 7.37 -25.10 -0.38
C PRO A 508 8.33 -26.30 -0.36
N GLN A 509 9.63 -26.09 -0.16
CA GLN A 509 10.64 -27.17 -0.13
C GLN A 509 11.23 -27.38 1.27
N THR A 510 11.42 -26.31 2.02
CA THR A 510 11.97 -26.37 3.37
C THR A 510 10.87 -26.37 4.43
N TYR A 511 11.18 -26.86 5.64
CA TYR A 511 10.24 -26.77 6.77
C TYR A 511 9.78 -25.33 7.05
N SER A 512 10.69 -24.35 6.91
CA SER A 512 10.37 -22.93 7.08
C SER A 512 9.35 -22.44 6.04
N GLU A 513 9.51 -22.86 4.77
CA GLU A 513 8.56 -22.55 3.70
C GLU A 513 7.22 -23.26 3.90
N MET A 514 7.24 -24.49 4.41
CA MET A 514 6.01 -25.22 4.75
C MET A 514 5.24 -24.54 5.90
N MET A 515 5.95 -24.07 6.93
CA MET A 515 5.34 -23.26 7.99
C MET A 515 4.78 -21.94 7.46
N THR A 516 5.47 -21.32 6.51
CA THR A 516 5.01 -20.09 5.82
C THR A 516 3.72 -20.37 5.03
N TYR A 517 3.65 -21.51 4.33
CA TYR A 517 2.46 -21.96 3.61
C TYR A 517 1.27 -22.21 4.55
N ILE A 518 1.49 -22.90 5.68
CA ILE A 518 0.45 -23.11 6.70
C ILE A 518 -0.02 -21.76 7.28
N ALA A 519 0.89 -20.83 7.55
CA ALA A 519 0.51 -19.50 8.01
C ALA A 519 -0.33 -18.76 6.96
N GLY A 520 -0.04 -18.92 5.67
CA GLY A 520 -0.88 -18.39 4.58
C GLY A 520 -2.27 -19.00 4.53
N ARG A 521 -2.36 -20.32 4.73
CA ARG A 521 -3.63 -21.03 4.84
C ARG A 521 -4.49 -20.53 6.01
N ARG A 522 -3.88 -20.28 7.19
CA ARG A 522 -4.58 -19.68 8.34
C ARG A 522 -5.14 -18.28 8.00
N ARG A 523 -4.35 -17.44 7.32
CA ARG A 523 -4.80 -16.09 6.89
C ARG A 523 -5.90 -16.14 5.83
N ALA A 524 -5.84 -17.11 4.92
CA ALA A 524 -6.91 -17.32 3.95
C ALA A 524 -8.24 -17.68 4.65
N TYR A 525 -8.18 -18.51 5.69
CA TYR A 525 -9.33 -18.81 6.55
C TYR A 525 -9.83 -17.58 7.30
N ASP A 526 -8.94 -16.79 7.91
CA ASP A 526 -9.32 -15.55 8.61
C ASP A 526 -9.98 -14.54 7.66
N THR A 527 -9.51 -14.47 6.40
CA THR A 527 -10.11 -13.63 5.36
C THR A 527 -11.49 -14.14 5.00
N ALA A 528 -11.67 -15.45 4.77
CA ALA A 528 -12.96 -16.04 4.47
C ALA A 528 -13.99 -15.79 5.59
N GLN A 529 -13.58 -15.98 6.85
CA GLN A 529 -14.41 -15.66 8.03
C GLN A 529 -14.78 -14.18 8.09
N TYR A 530 -13.85 -13.28 7.77
CA TYR A 530 -14.14 -11.85 7.73
C TYR A 530 -15.19 -11.51 6.66
N VAL A 531 -15.10 -12.12 5.48
CA VAL A 531 -16.08 -11.90 4.39
C VAL A 531 -17.49 -12.32 4.83
N GLU A 532 -17.62 -13.40 5.60
CA GLU A 532 -18.92 -13.83 6.14
C GLU A 532 -19.54 -12.82 7.11
N THR A 533 -18.73 -11.93 7.72
CA THR A 533 -19.21 -10.87 8.62
C THR A 533 -19.61 -9.58 7.90
N LEU A 534 -19.24 -9.43 6.62
CA LEU A 534 -19.63 -8.25 5.85
C LEU A 534 -21.14 -8.29 5.56
N PRO A 535 -21.81 -7.12 5.50
CA PRO A 535 -23.21 -7.06 5.09
C PRO A 535 -23.38 -7.76 3.74
N LYS A 536 -24.30 -8.71 3.66
CA LYS A 536 -24.63 -9.36 2.39
C LYS A 536 -25.27 -8.30 1.50
N HIS A 537 -24.78 -8.17 0.27
CA HIS A 537 -25.46 -7.34 -0.72
C HIS A 537 -26.86 -7.89 -0.94
N GLU A 538 -27.87 -7.04 -0.76
CA GLU A 538 -29.22 -7.35 -1.22
C GLU A 538 -29.14 -7.62 -2.73
N THR A 539 -29.83 -8.69 -3.14
CA THR A 539 -29.77 -9.25 -4.50
C THR A 539 -30.74 -8.55 -5.41
#